data_AF-A0A227FAK2-F1
#
_entry.id   AF-A0A227FAK2-F1
#
_cell.length_a   1.000
_cell.length_b   1.000
_cell.length_c   1.000
_cell.angle_alpha   90.00
_cell.angle_beta   90.00
_cell.angle_gamma   90.00
#
_symmetry.space_group_name_H-M   'P 1'
#
loop_
_entity.id
_entity.type
_entity.pdbx_description
1 polymer ?
#
loop_
_entity_poly.entity_id
_entity_poly.type
_entity_poly.pdbx_seq_one_letter_code
_entity_poly.pdbx_strand_id
1 'polypeptide(L)' 'KTNQKTRGNYPATVAILEVIQHGLEKGFAQGQELEAKRFGELVMSSESKALRSIFFATTEMKKEHGT' A
#
# COMPACT_ATOMS: atom_id res chain seq x y z
N LYS A 1 4.73 -14.36 9.45
CA LYS A 1 5.09 -13.25 10.38
C LYS A 1 4.43 -11.91 10.02
N THR A 2 4.12 -11.62 8.75
CA THR A 2 3.51 -10.35 8.30
C THR A 2 2.12 -10.09 8.88
N ASN A 3 1.21 -11.06 8.82
CA ASN A 3 -0.17 -10.91 9.31
C ASN A 3 -0.26 -10.67 10.84
N GLN A 4 0.67 -11.23 11.62
CA GLN A 4 0.77 -10.98 13.06
C GLN A 4 1.25 -9.57 13.39
N LYS A 5 2.12 -8.98 12.56
CA LYS A 5 2.60 -7.60 12.74
C LYS A 5 1.55 -6.57 12.33
N THR A 6 0.76 -6.87 11.30
CA THR A 6 -0.29 -5.98 10.81
C THR A 6 -1.64 -6.18 11.51
N ARG A 7 -1.78 -7.23 12.33
CA ARG A 7 -3.02 -7.63 13.01
C ARG A 7 -4.22 -7.77 12.04
N GLY A 8 -3.96 -8.09 10.78
CA GLY A 8 -5.00 -8.14 9.74
C GLY A 8 -5.58 -6.78 9.29
N ASN A 9 -5.13 -5.66 9.86
CA ASN A 9 -5.71 -4.34 9.59
C ASN A 9 -5.16 -3.65 8.33
N TYR A 10 -4.11 -4.21 7.72
CA TYR A 10 -3.44 -3.60 6.58
C TYR A 10 -3.56 -4.51 5.35
N PRO A 11 -4.61 -4.35 4.53
CA PRO A 11 -4.86 -5.20 3.37
C PRO A 11 -3.74 -5.12 2.32
N ALA A 12 -2.98 -4.02 2.31
CA ALA A 12 -1.86 -3.81 1.39
C ALA A 12 -0.79 -4.90 1.47
N THR A 13 -0.47 -5.39 2.68
CA THR A 13 0.58 -6.42 2.84
C THR A 13 0.21 -7.77 2.20
N VAL A 14 -1.07 -8.14 2.16
CA VAL A 14 -1.51 -9.39 1.53
C VAL A 14 -1.54 -9.22 0.02
N ALA A 15 -2.06 -8.10 -0.47
CA ALA A 15 -2.14 -7.79 -1.88
C ALA A 15 -0.76 -7.73 -2.57
N ILE A 16 0.27 -7.20 -1.90
CA ILE A 16 1.64 -7.17 -2.44
C ILE A 16 2.18 -8.59 -2.67
N LEU A 17 1.96 -9.50 -1.71
CA LEU A 17 2.41 -10.89 -1.84
C LEU A 17 1.68 -11.61 -2.97
N GLU A 18 0.38 -11.35 -3.12
CA GLU A 18 -0.44 -11.90 -4.20
C GLU A 18 0.03 -11.43 -5.58
N VAL A 19 0.30 -10.13 -5.74
CA VAL A 19 0.81 -9.54 -7.00
C VAL A 19 2.17 -10.11 -7.36
N ILE A 20 3.09 -10.21 -6.40
CA ILE A 20 4.44 -10.77 -6.65
C ILE A 20 4.34 -12.24 -7.04
N GLN A 21 3.55 -13.03 -6.32
CA GLN A 21 3.33 -14.43 -6.65
C GLN A 21 2.74 -14.58 -8.05
N HIS A 22 1.74 -13.77 -8.40
CA HIS A 22 1.13 -13.77 -9.72
C HIS A 22 2.11 -13.37 -10.83
N GLY A 23 2.93 -12.34 -10.59
CA GLY A 23 3.95 -11.91 -11.55
C GLY A 23 5.05 -12.96 -11.77
N LEU A 24 5.39 -13.74 -10.74
CA LEU A 24 6.34 -14.85 -10.85
C LEU A 24 5.76 -16.06 -11.59
N GLU A 25 4.47 -16.37 -11.36
CA GLU A 25 3.81 -17.53 -11.99
C GLU A 25 3.37 -17.26 -13.44
N LYS A 26 2.87 -16.05 -13.71
CA LYS A 26 2.19 -15.70 -14.97
C LYS A 26 2.97 -14.75 -15.87
N GLY A 27 4.09 -14.23 -15.37
CA GLY A 27 4.95 -13.32 -16.09
C GLY A 27 4.64 -11.84 -15.81
N PHE A 28 5.62 -11.00 -16.14
CA PHE A 28 5.69 -9.60 -15.71
C PHE A 28 4.50 -8.76 -16.17
N ALA A 29 4.03 -8.93 -17.41
CA ALA A 29 2.90 -8.15 -17.95
C ALA A 29 1.59 -8.42 -17.19
N GLN A 30 1.30 -9.69 -16.87
CA GLN A 30 0.10 -10.06 -16.10
C GLN A 30 0.24 -9.67 -14.62
N GLY A 31 1.46 -9.70 -14.08
CA GLY A 31 1.77 -9.16 -12.76
C GLY A 31 1.49 -7.65 -12.67
N GLN A 32 1.91 -6.86 -13.66
CA GLN A 32 1.65 -5.41 -13.69
C GLN A 32 0.16 -5.06 -13.79
N GLU A 33 -0.61 -5.80 -14.58
CA GLU A 33 -2.06 -5.59 -14.67
C GLU A 33 -2.74 -5.83 -13.31
N LEU A 34 -2.36 -6.92 -12.63
CA LEU A 34 -2.87 -7.23 -11.30
C LEU A 34 -2.38 -6.20 -10.26
N GLU A 35 -1.12 -5.76 -10.36
CA GLU A 35 -0.55 -4.71 -9.53
C GLU A 35 -1.37 -3.42 -9.63
N ALA A 36 -1.64 -2.95 -10.84
CA ALA A 36 -2.39 -1.72 -11.08
C ALA A 36 -3.80 -1.81 -10.49
N LYS A 37 -4.48 -2.95 -10.66
CA LYS A 37 -5.80 -3.19 -10.09
C LYS A 37 -5.79 -3.17 -8.56
N ARG A 38 -4.89 -3.95 -7.95
CA ARG A 38 -4.76 -4.03 -6.48
C ARG A 38 -4.32 -2.71 -5.88
N PHE A 39 -3.43 -1.98 -6.55
CA PHE A 39 -3.01 -0.65 -6.16
C PHE A 39 -4.20 0.33 -6.15
N GLY A 40 -5.03 0.32 -7.20
CA GLY A 40 -6.25 1.13 -7.25
C GLY A 40 -7.21 0.83 -6.11
N GLU A 41 -7.49 -0.45 -5.84
CA GLU A 41 -8.34 -0.90 -4.73
C GLU A 41 -7.81 -0.42 -3.37
N LEU A 42 -6.49 -0.55 -3.14
CA LEU A 42 -5.85 -0.13 -1.89
C LEU A 42 -5.81 1.39 -1.73
N VAL A 43 -5.61 2.16 -2.80
CA VAL A 43 -5.59 3.63 -2.73
C VAL A 43 -6.95 4.20 -2.28
N MET A 44 -8.04 3.52 -2.64
CA MET A 44 -9.40 3.94 -2.29
C MET A 44 -9.83 3.49 -0.88
N SER A 45 -9.03 2.68 -0.19
CA SER A 45 -9.36 2.19 1.15
C SER A 45 -9.29 3.31 2.21
N SER A 46 -10.09 3.16 3.28
CA SER A 46 -10.11 4.07 4.43
C SER A 46 -8.76 4.17 5.13
N GLU A 47 -8.06 3.04 5.25
CA GLU A 47 -6.74 2.92 5.86
C GLU A 47 -5.71 3.71 5.05
N SER A 48 -5.76 3.59 3.72
CA SER A 48 -4.86 4.31 2.82
C SER A 48 -5.09 5.81 2.86
N LYS A 49 -6.36 6.25 2.92
CA LYS A 49 -6.70 7.67 3.12
C LYS A 49 -6.17 8.21 4.45
N ALA A 50 -6.32 7.46 5.55
CA ALA A 50 -5.82 7.86 6.86
C ALA A 50 -4.29 7.97 6.87
N LEU A 51 -3.58 6.99 6.32
CA LEU A 51 -2.12 6.99 6.24
C LEU A 51 -1.58 8.14 5.37
N ARG A 52 -2.21 8.42 4.22
CA ARG A 52 -1.85 9.58 3.39
C ARG A 52 -2.11 10.90 4.11
N SER A 53 -3.22 11.01 4.86
CA SER A 53 -3.51 12.20 5.66
C SER A 53 -2.44 12.44 6.72
N ILE A 54 -1.96 11.39 7.39
CA ILE A 54 -0.86 11.48 8.36
C ILE A 54 0.44 11.90 7.66
N PHE A 55 0.76 11.31 6.50
CA PHE A 55 1.93 11.69 5.72
C PHE A 55 1.92 13.17 5.36
N PHE A 56 0.80 13.72 4.86
CA PHE A 56 0.70 15.14 4.54
C PHE A 56 0.75 16.02 5.79
N ALA A 57 0.04 15.66 6.86
CA ALA A 57 0.08 16.41 8.12
C ALA A 57 1.51 16.49 8.69
N THR A 58 2.24 15.37 8.73
CA THR A 58 3.64 15.34 9.17
C THR A 58 4.59 16.08 8.23
N THR A 59 4.29 16.11 6.92
CA THR A 59 5.06 16.87 5.93
C THR A 59 4.88 18.38 6.13
N GLU A 60 3.65 18.84 6.38
CA GLU A 60 3.37 20.25 6.66
C GLU A 60 3.97 20.69 7.99
N MET A 61 3.88 19.87 9.06
CA MET A 61 4.55 20.15 10.33
C MET A 61 6.07 20.28 10.20
N LYS A 62 6.70 19.47 9.33
CA LYS A 62 8.14 19.58 9.05
C LYS A 62 8.51 20.85 8.29
N LYS A 63 7.59 21.45 7.53
CA LYS A 63 7.80 22.74 6.86
C LYS A 63 7.64 23.92 7.82
N GLU A 64 6.71 23.83 8.78
CA GLU A 64 6.50 24.89 9.78
C GLU A 64 7.61 24.98 10.85
N HIS A 65 8.32 23.87 11.12
CA HIS A 65 9.47 23.86 12.04
C HIS A 65 10.83 24.17 11.38
N GLY A 66 10.83 24.87 10.24
CA GLY A 66 12.04 25.41 9.62
C GLY A 66 12.53 26.68 10.34
N THR A 67 13.23 26.51 11.45
CA THR A 67 14.33 27.41 11.88
C THR A 67 15.66 26.73 11.60
#